data_AF-A0AA47B2W9-F1
#
_entry.id   AF-A0AA47B2W9-F1
#
_cell.length_a   1.000
_cell.length_b   1.000
_cell.length_c   1.000
_cell.angle_alpha   90.00
_cell.angle_beta   90.00
_cell.angle_gamma   90.00
#
_symmetry.space_group_name_H-M   'P 1'
#
loop_
_entity.id
_entity.type
_entity.pdbx_description
1 polymer ?
#
loop_
_entity_poly.entity_id
_entity_poly.type
_entity_poly.pdbx_seq_one_letter_code
_entity_poly.pdbx_strand_id
1 'polypeptide(L)'
;MNTNKQKIADLAQKVSKTFKLPSLGIGVYHNGESFSHVYGEAEQDSLYPLASISKTFFATAVCQLADSGQISLDDPLKKYWPDFKLVDQYAQDHLTWRDALSHQSGLPAHDLMRFTNMNKHDLTLKEKAEHIGHLEPNHELRYKMQYSNLIYAVATYAFEQAIGQDYGKYERSHLLEPLNLNHTYINHHEAPREKIVKPYIGDNNITKEVPFIAPGKVGGASSMLSTISDLLSWAKYQLKLQKESKNNAMAEHFLPQSIMSPSREYGGANFGAYGLGMMMEDYRGHKYFYHSGSYIGYCSFMGFVPDLDLAFVSTTNMDSTDAIFALAYQTIDNALGINETDWTAKVKKAVDQKIAKREQKISSLMGDAPQKVKANKDQLGDYHNTGYGLITLSENDGNLMVTIGKKEYPVIINEDGKMFVEVRLYQHQLLPIAFQQDQILLLTEPALNKPTEFNKVK
;
A
#
# COMPACT_ATOMS: atom_id res chain seq x y z
N MET A 1 -12.64 -29.95 12.58
CA MET A 1 -13.09 -29.31 11.32
C MET A 1 -14.40 -28.51 11.41
N ASN A 2 -15.60 -29.10 11.62
CA ASN A 2 -16.88 -28.35 11.50
C ASN A 2 -17.06 -27.19 12.49
N THR A 3 -16.65 -27.36 13.75
CA THR A 3 -16.72 -26.32 14.78
C THR A 3 -15.80 -25.13 14.50
N ASN A 4 -14.63 -25.36 13.90
CA ASN A 4 -13.70 -24.28 13.53
C ASN A 4 -14.20 -23.51 12.30
N LYS A 5 -14.79 -24.19 11.31
CA LYS A 5 -15.39 -23.55 10.12
C LYS A 5 -16.55 -22.63 10.50
N GLN A 6 -17.43 -23.08 11.40
CA GLN A 6 -18.54 -22.25 11.88
C GLN A 6 -18.04 -21.00 12.61
N LYS A 7 -17.04 -21.13 13.50
CA LYS A 7 -16.43 -19.98 14.20
C LYS A 7 -15.85 -18.94 13.22
N ILE A 8 -15.19 -19.39 12.16
CA ILE A 8 -14.64 -18.50 11.11
C ILE A 8 -15.79 -17.80 10.37
N ALA A 9 -16.86 -18.51 10.05
CA ALA A 9 -18.03 -17.94 9.39
C ALA A 9 -18.74 -16.89 10.26
N ASP A 10 -18.94 -17.18 11.54
CA ASP A 10 -19.57 -16.27 12.50
C ASP A 10 -18.72 -15.00 12.66
N LEU A 11 -17.40 -15.15 12.75
CA LEU A 11 -16.46 -14.03 12.78
C LEU A 11 -16.55 -13.18 11.51
N ALA A 12 -16.52 -13.81 10.34
CA ALA A 12 -16.61 -13.13 9.05
C ALA A 12 -17.92 -12.32 8.95
N GLN A 13 -19.06 -12.92 9.31
CA GLN A 13 -20.35 -12.23 9.32
C GLN A 13 -20.38 -11.06 10.29
N LYS A 14 -19.84 -11.24 11.51
CA LYS A 14 -19.76 -10.19 12.53
C LYS A 14 -18.93 -9.01 12.04
N VAL A 15 -17.75 -9.27 11.46
CA VAL A 15 -16.86 -8.24 10.90
C VAL A 15 -17.52 -7.54 9.72
N SER A 16 -18.05 -8.29 8.73
CA SER A 16 -18.73 -7.72 7.57
C SER A 16 -19.87 -6.80 7.97
N LYS A 17 -20.71 -7.20 8.94
CA LYS A 17 -21.81 -6.37 9.44
C LYS A 17 -21.31 -5.13 10.18
N THR A 18 -20.33 -5.28 11.05
CA THR A 18 -19.82 -4.18 11.90
C THR A 18 -19.13 -3.09 11.08
N PHE A 19 -18.38 -3.50 10.06
CA PHE A 19 -17.64 -2.59 9.17
C PHE A 19 -18.35 -2.30 7.86
N LYS A 20 -19.58 -2.81 7.65
CA LYS A 20 -20.39 -2.64 6.43
C LYS A 20 -19.65 -3.04 5.15
N LEU A 21 -18.93 -4.16 5.19
CA LEU A 21 -18.15 -4.66 4.07
C LEU A 21 -19.11 -5.26 3.02
N PRO A 22 -19.06 -4.83 1.73
CA PRO A 22 -19.85 -5.45 0.67
C PRO A 22 -19.45 -6.90 0.41
N SER A 23 -18.15 -7.20 0.48
CA SER A 23 -17.62 -8.55 0.45
C SER A 23 -16.43 -8.72 1.38
N LEU A 24 -16.23 -9.97 1.82
CA LEU A 24 -15.10 -10.39 2.65
C LEU A 24 -14.65 -11.80 2.24
N GLY A 25 -13.45 -11.91 1.69
CA GLY A 25 -12.71 -13.16 1.58
C GLY A 25 -11.95 -13.42 2.88
N ILE A 26 -11.98 -14.66 3.37
CA ILE A 26 -11.14 -15.14 4.48
C ILE A 26 -10.53 -16.50 4.14
N GLY A 27 -9.26 -16.69 4.49
CA GLY A 27 -8.56 -17.96 4.40
C GLY A 27 -7.75 -18.22 5.65
N VAL A 28 -7.76 -19.46 6.14
CA VAL A 28 -7.00 -19.90 7.32
C VAL A 28 -6.41 -21.27 7.05
N TYR A 29 -5.13 -21.42 7.38
CA TYR A 29 -4.42 -22.67 7.49
C TYR A 29 -3.94 -22.83 8.92
N HIS A 30 -4.21 -23.96 9.56
CA HIS A 30 -3.77 -24.24 10.93
C HIS A 30 -3.54 -25.75 11.09
N ASN A 31 -2.33 -26.15 11.46
CA ASN A 31 -1.95 -27.55 11.74
C ASN A 31 -2.37 -28.53 10.63
N GLY A 32 -2.00 -28.22 9.38
CA GLY A 32 -2.29 -29.09 8.22
C GLY A 32 -3.68 -28.93 7.61
N GLU A 33 -4.63 -28.26 8.26
CA GLU A 33 -5.98 -28.01 7.71
C GLU A 33 -6.05 -26.64 7.03
N SER A 34 -6.70 -26.54 5.87
CA SER A 34 -6.99 -25.27 5.18
C SER A 34 -8.50 -25.05 4.99
N PHE A 35 -8.93 -23.81 5.11
CA PHE A 35 -10.27 -23.34 4.80
C PHE A 35 -10.20 -21.95 4.18
N SER A 36 -10.96 -21.70 3.12
CA SER A 36 -11.12 -20.35 2.58
C SER A 36 -12.51 -20.15 2.01
N HIS A 37 -13.12 -19.00 2.26
CA HIS A 37 -14.45 -18.67 1.76
C HIS A 37 -14.61 -17.17 1.49
N VAL A 38 -15.50 -16.83 0.56
CA VAL A 38 -15.92 -15.46 0.28
C VAL A 38 -17.35 -15.26 0.75
N TYR A 39 -17.59 -14.19 1.50
CA TYR A 39 -18.89 -13.78 2.02
C TYR A 39 -19.33 -12.45 1.38
N GLY A 40 -20.64 -12.22 1.30
CA GLY A 40 -21.22 -10.98 0.78
C GLY A 40 -21.55 -11.05 -0.70
N GLU A 41 -21.37 -9.93 -1.41
CA GLU A 41 -21.77 -9.75 -2.82
C GLU A 41 -20.79 -10.36 -3.85
N ALA A 42 -19.71 -11.02 -3.41
CA ALA A 42 -18.68 -11.58 -4.27
C ALA A 42 -18.70 -13.11 -4.25
N GLU A 43 -18.21 -13.70 -5.34
CA GLU A 43 -18.11 -15.15 -5.54
C GLU A 43 -16.78 -15.71 -5.03
N GLN A 44 -16.73 -17.03 -4.81
CA GLN A 44 -15.54 -17.74 -4.30
C GLN A 44 -14.29 -17.54 -5.17
N ASP A 45 -14.46 -17.44 -6.49
CA ASP A 45 -13.38 -17.26 -7.46
C ASP A 45 -13.19 -15.79 -7.89
N SER A 46 -13.76 -14.85 -7.14
CA SER A 46 -13.57 -13.42 -7.40
C SER A 46 -12.13 -12.99 -7.12
N LEU A 47 -11.65 -12.07 -7.95
CA LEU A 47 -10.31 -11.51 -7.89
C LEU A 47 -10.31 -10.21 -7.12
N TYR A 48 -9.42 -10.14 -6.12
CA TYR A 48 -9.18 -8.95 -5.31
C TYR A 48 -7.79 -8.40 -5.64
N PRO A 49 -7.66 -7.08 -5.89
CA PRO A 49 -6.37 -6.42 -5.89
C PRO A 49 -5.62 -6.64 -4.57
N LEU A 50 -4.41 -7.17 -4.67
CA LEU A 50 -3.54 -7.47 -3.54
C LEU A 50 -2.84 -6.24 -2.99
N ALA A 51 -2.78 -5.15 -3.78
CA ALA A 51 -2.06 -3.94 -3.44
C ALA A 51 -0.64 -4.27 -2.92
N SER A 52 -0.27 -3.78 -1.74
CA SER A 52 1.08 -3.95 -1.21
C SER A 52 1.47 -5.38 -0.82
N ILE A 53 0.57 -6.36 -0.79
CA ILE A 53 0.99 -7.77 -0.64
C ILE A 53 1.89 -8.20 -1.82
N SER A 54 1.77 -7.57 -2.99
CA SER A 54 2.70 -7.78 -4.12
C SER A 54 4.18 -7.61 -3.75
N LYS A 55 4.49 -6.78 -2.74
CA LYS A 55 5.86 -6.60 -2.24
C LYS A 55 6.48 -7.88 -1.69
N THR A 56 5.65 -8.78 -1.15
CA THR A 56 6.10 -10.07 -0.62
C THR A 56 6.56 -10.99 -1.75
N PHE A 57 5.88 -10.96 -2.91
CA PHE A 57 6.29 -11.70 -4.10
C PHE A 57 7.60 -11.15 -4.66
N PHE A 58 7.69 -9.83 -4.81
CA PHE A 58 8.90 -9.18 -5.29
C PHE A 58 10.11 -9.43 -4.38
N ALA A 59 9.95 -9.28 -3.07
CA ALA A 59 11.01 -9.57 -2.12
C ALA A 59 11.45 -11.04 -2.18
N THR A 60 10.50 -11.98 -2.33
CA THR A 60 10.82 -13.40 -2.51
C THR A 60 11.62 -13.63 -3.79
N ALA A 61 11.26 -12.98 -4.91
CA ALA A 61 12.00 -13.07 -6.16
C ALA A 61 13.44 -12.54 -6.04
N VAL A 62 13.63 -11.39 -5.37
CA VAL A 62 14.97 -10.83 -5.09
C VAL A 62 15.79 -11.78 -4.23
N CYS A 63 15.21 -12.34 -3.17
CA CYS A 63 15.90 -13.31 -2.32
C CYS A 63 16.26 -14.61 -3.08
N GLN A 64 15.41 -15.09 -3.99
CA GLN A 64 15.74 -16.22 -4.86
C GLN A 64 16.93 -15.93 -5.79
N LEU A 65 17.00 -14.74 -6.38
CA LEU A 65 18.17 -14.34 -7.17
C LEU A 65 19.44 -14.29 -6.32
N ALA A 66 19.34 -13.73 -5.10
CA ALA A 66 20.47 -13.66 -4.18
C ALA A 66 20.95 -15.05 -3.76
N ASP A 67 20.04 -15.97 -3.42
CA ASP A 67 20.37 -17.36 -3.11
C ASP A 67 21.01 -18.10 -4.29
N SER A 68 20.64 -17.76 -5.52
CA SER A 68 21.27 -18.30 -6.74
C SER A 68 22.63 -17.69 -7.08
N GLY A 69 23.08 -16.67 -6.32
CA GLY A 69 24.34 -15.97 -6.53
C GLY A 69 24.35 -14.98 -7.70
N GLN A 70 23.19 -14.68 -8.31
CA GLN A 70 23.08 -13.72 -9.40
C GLN A 70 23.21 -12.27 -8.92
N ILE A 71 22.80 -12.01 -7.68
CA ILE A 71 22.98 -10.71 -7.00
C ILE A 71 23.45 -10.96 -5.55
N SER A 72 23.93 -9.91 -4.89
CA SER A 72 23.97 -9.83 -3.42
C SER A 72 22.89 -8.87 -2.94
N LEU A 73 22.23 -9.15 -1.81
CA LEU A 73 21.28 -8.23 -1.19
C LEU A 73 21.91 -6.86 -0.85
N ASP A 74 23.23 -6.84 -0.67
CA ASP A 74 24.01 -5.66 -0.31
C ASP A 74 24.68 -5.00 -1.53
N ASP A 75 24.42 -5.50 -2.75
CA ASP A 75 24.79 -4.77 -3.95
C ASP A 75 23.96 -3.48 -4.08
N PRO A 76 24.58 -2.35 -4.48
CA PRO A 76 23.84 -1.14 -4.80
C PRO A 76 23.00 -1.35 -6.06
N LEU A 77 21.77 -0.81 -6.10
CA LEU A 77 20.89 -0.91 -7.27
C LEU A 77 21.55 -0.34 -8.54
N LYS A 78 22.38 0.70 -8.38
CA LYS A 78 23.14 1.35 -9.46
C LYS A 78 24.10 0.39 -10.20
N LYS A 79 24.53 -0.71 -9.56
CA LYS A 79 25.32 -1.78 -10.20
C LYS A 79 24.56 -2.41 -11.37
N TYR A 80 23.24 -2.53 -11.25
CA TYR A 80 22.37 -3.17 -12.24
C TYR A 80 21.68 -2.16 -13.15
N TRP A 81 21.45 -0.94 -12.65
CA TRP A 81 20.93 0.17 -13.44
C TRP A 81 21.86 1.39 -13.34
N PRO A 82 22.88 1.51 -14.22
CA PRO A 82 23.88 2.58 -14.15
C PRO A 82 23.32 4.00 -14.27
N ASP A 83 22.19 4.17 -14.97
CA ASP A 83 21.50 5.45 -15.14
C ASP A 83 20.62 5.82 -13.93
N PHE A 84 20.59 5.00 -12.88
CA PHE A 84 19.85 5.26 -11.66
C PHE A 84 20.27 6.60 -11.03
N LYS A 85 19.26 7.43 -10.74
CA LYS A 85 19.42 8.76 -10.14
C LYS A 85 18.48 8.97 -8.98
N LEU A 86 18.98 9.62 -7.93
CA LEU A 86 18.20 10.20 -6.85
C LEU A 86 18.70 11.63 -6.58
N VAL A 87 17.88 12.45 -5.95
CA VAL A 87 18.28 13.79 -5.49
C VAL A 87 19.47 13.70 -4.52
N ASP A 88 19.42 12.77 -3.55
CA ASP A 88 20.55 12.46 -2.69
C ASP A 88 21.56 11.57 -3.42
N GLN A 89 22.74 12.13 -3.69
CA GLN A 89 23.83 11.45 -4.41
C GLN A 89 24.42 10.27 -3.61
N TYR A 90 24.49 10.36 -2.28
CA TYR A 90 24.96 9.24 -1.47
C TYR A 90 23.97 8.08 -1.55
N ALA A 91 22.67 8.35 -1.40
CA ALA A 91 21.63 7.34 -1.56
C ALA A 91 21.63 6.76 -2.98
N GLN A 92 21.80 7.58 -4.02
CA GLN A 92 21.90 7.12 -5.41
C GLN A 92 23.00 6.06 -5.61
N ASP A 93 24.16 6.26 -4.99
CA ASP A 93 25.31 5.38 -5.17
C ASP A 93 25.30 4.15 -4.24
N HIS A 94 24.61 4.23 -3.09
CA HIS A 94 24.73 3.23 -2.02
C HIS A 94 23.43 2.51 -1.64
N LEU A 95 22.28 2.90 -2.18
CA LEU A 95 21.00 2.21 -1.94
C LEU A 95 21.08 0.77 -2.45
N THR A 96 20.93 -0.20 -1.55
CA THR A 96 20.99 -1.63 -1.88
C THR A 96 19.60 -2.25 -2.05
N TRP A 97 19.56 -3.51 -2.49
CA TRP A 97 18.32 -4.31 -2.46
C TRP A 97 17.74 -4.41 -1.06
N ARG A 98 18.60 -4.66 -0.06
CA ARG A 98 18.21 -4.73 1.35
C ARG A 98 17.55 -3.43 1.80
N ASP A 99 18.15 -2.29 1.47
CA ASP A 99 17.61 -0.97 1.84
C ASP A 99 16.26 -0.70 1.18
N ALA A 100 16.13 -1.01 -0.11
CA ALA A 100 14.88 -0.80 -0.85
C ALA A 100 13.74 -1.69 -0.32
N LEU A 101 14.02 -2.98 -0.09
CA LEU A 101 13.03 -3.93 0.40
C LEU A 101 12.67 -3.74 1.89
N SER A 102 13.51 -3.05 2.66
CA SER A 102 13.26 -2.76 4.08
C SER A 102 12.81 -1.31 4.34
N HIS A 103 12.53 -0.55 3.27
CA HIS A 103 12.07 0.85 3.31
C HIS A 103 13.05 1.79 3.99
N GLN A 104 14.33 1.69 3.68
CA GLN A 104 15.41 2.47 4.30
C GLN A 104 16.09 3.44 3.33
N SER A 105 15.37 3.90 2.29
CA SER A 105 15.95 4.74 1.23
C SER A 105 16.13 6.22 1.58
N GLY A 106 15.49 6.71 2.66
CA GLY A 106 15.43 8.13 3.00
C GLY A 106 14.33 8.91 2.25
N LEU A 107 13.70 8.29 1.24
CA LEU A 107 12.53 8.83 0.55
C LEU A 107 11.25 8.52 1.34
N PRO A 108 10.43 9.53 1.67
CA PRO A 108 9.09 9.30 2.20
C PRO A 108 8.15 8.72 1.12
N ALA A 109 6.85 8.62 1.44
CA ALA A 109 5.89 7.92 0.59
C ALA A 109 5.70 8.59 -0.79
N HIS A 110 5.63 9.92 -0.81
CA HIS A 110 5.26 10.74 -1.98
C HIS A 110 4.00 10.20 -2.71
N ASP A 111 3.03 9.68 -1.96
CA ASP A 111 1.89 8.93 -2.51
C ASP A 111 1.04 9.77 -3.49
N LEU A 112 1.06 11.10 -3.39
CA LEU A 112 0.36 11.98 -4.35
C LEU A 112 0.82 11.73 -5.79
N MET A 113 2.09 11.40 -6.03
CA MET A 113 2.61 11.07 -7.36
C MET A 113 1.76 9.97 -8.03
N ARG A 114 1.24 9.00 -7.27
CA ARG A 114 0.40 7.90 -7.77
C ARG A 114 -0.97 8.36 -8.28
N PHE A 115 -1.38 9.57 -7.96
CA PHE A 115 -2.67 10.15 -8.38
C PHE A 115 -2.52 11.27 -9.41
N THR A 116 -1.28 11.60 -9.79
CA THR A 116 -0.98 12.56 -10.85
C THR A 116 -0.92 11.86 -12.20
N ASN A 117 -0.63 12.62 -13.26
CA ASN A 117 -0.32 12.05 -14.57
C ASN A 117 0.97 11.22 -14.58
N MET A 118 1.81 11.24 -13.54
CA MET A 118 3.00 10.38 -13.42
C MET A 118 2.67 8.93 -13.09
N ASN A 119 1.39 8.61 -12.86
CA ASN A 119 0.94 7.23 -12.72
C ASN A 119 0.04 6.75 -13.87
N LYS A 120 0.07 7.44 -15.01
CA LYS A 120 -0.62 6.94 -16.20
C LYS A 120 -0.08 5.55 -16.61
N HIS A 121 -0.92 4.78 -17.30
CA HIS A 121 -0.60 3.41 -17.72
C HIS A 121 0.38 3.34 -18.90
N ASP A 122 0.47 4.42 -19.67
CA ASP A 122 1.37 4.57 -20.81
C ASP A 122 2.83 4.75 -20.37
N LEU A 123 3.07 5.35 -19.19
CA LEU A 123 4.42 5.41 -18.61
C LEU A 123 4.95 4.02 -18.29
N THR A 124 6.12 3.73 -18.83
CA THR A 124 6.95 2.58 -18.52
C THR A 124 7.45 2.63 -17.08
N LEU A 125 7.89 1.48 -16.57
CA LEU A 125 8.48 1.41 -15.23
C LEU A 125 9.77 2.25 -15.13
N LYS A 126 10.56 2.31 -16.21
CA LYS A 126 11.74 3.17 -16.35
C LYS A 126 11.39 4.65 -16.18
N GLU A 127 10.44 5.15 -16.98
CA GLU A 127 10.06 6.57 -16.94
C GLU A 127 9.57 6.96 -15.53
N LYS A 128 8.79 6.09 -14.87
CA LYS A 128 8.37 6.32 -13.49
C LYS A 128 9.54 6.36 -12.53
N ALA A 129 10.49 5.44 -12.66
CA ALA A 129 11.70 5.41 -11.84
C ALA A 129 12.57 6.66 -12.06
N GLU A 130 12.63 7.18 -13.29
CA GLU A 130 13.31 8.45 -13.60
C GLU A 130 12.60 9.64 -12.93
N HIS A 131 11.26 9.71 -12.97
CA HIS A 131 10.51 10.73 -12.22
C HIS A 131 10.72 10.66 -10.71
N ILE A 132 10.81 9.45 -10.14
CA ILE A 132 11.13 9.24 -8.72
C ILE A 132 12.50 9.82 -8.37
N GLY A 133 13.45 9.79 -9.30
CA GLY A 133 14.78 10.38 -9.12
C GLY A 133 14.78 11.91 -8.89
N HIS A 134 13.65 12.58 -9.13
CA HIS A 134 13.46 14.01 -8.87
C HIS A 134 12.74 14.31 -7.55
N LEU A 135 12.35 13.30 -6.77
CA LEU A 135 11.68 13.49 -5.50
C LEU A 135 12.68 13.74 -4.39
N GLU A 136 12.34 14.68 -3.51
CA GLU A 136 13.21 15.07 -2.41
C GLU A 136 13.14 14.08 -1.25
N PRO A 137 14.27 13.63 -0.69
CA PRO A 137 14.27 12.92 0.58
C PRO A 137 14.04 13.89 1.74
N ASN A 138 13.61 13.37 2.88
CA ASN A 138 13.60 14.12 4.14
C ASN A 138 14.59 13.58 5.17
N HIS A 139 15.28 12.47 4.85
CA HIS A 139 16.30 11.86 5.68
C HIS A 139 17.37 11.19 4.82
N GLU A 140 18.55 10.99 5.40
CA GLU A 140 19.64 10.23 4.80
C GLU A 140 19.29 8.74 4.66
N LEU A 141 19.99 8.05 3.75
CA LEU A 141 19.92 6.60 3.58
C LEU A 141 20.09 5.89 4.94
N ARG A 142 19.21 4.92 5.23
CA ARG A 142 19.16 4.11 6.47
C ARG A 142 18.86 4.85 7.78
N TYR A 143 18.56 6.16 7.75
CA TYR A 143 18.25 6.92 8.96
C TYR A 143 17.08 6.32 9.76
N LYS A 144 15.98 5.97 9.08
CA LYS A 144 14.83 5.27 9.68
C LYS A 144 14.02 4.53 8.60
N MET A 145 13.12 3.65 9.04
CA MET A 145 12.12 3.04 8.16
C MET A 145 11.11 4.10 7.67
N GLN A 146 10.94 4.22 6.36
CA GLN A 146 9.96 5.08 5.71
C GLN A 146 9.30 4.35 4.55
N TYR A 147 8.08 3.86 4.79
CA TYR A 147 7.33 3.11 3.79
C TYR A 147 7.21 3.88 2.47
N SER A 148 7.77 3.34 1.39
CA SER A 148 7.74 3.94 0.07
C SER A 148 7.34 2.92 -0.99
N ASN A 149 6.22 3.18 -1.66
CA ASN A 149 5.82 2.38 -2.83
C ASN A 149 6.75 2.63 -4.01
N LEU A 150 7.28 3.85 -4.11
CA LEU A 150 8.07 4.32 -5.23
C LEU A 150 9.43 3.63 -5.28
N ILE A 151 10.05 3.39 -4.11
CA ILE A 151 11.34 2.68 -4.09
C ILE A 151 11.22 1.21 -4.54
N TYR A 152 10.07 0.58 -4.33
CA TYR A 152 9.80 -0.76 -4.87
C TYR A 152 9.67 -0.74 -6.40
N ALA A 153 9.11 0.33 -6.98
CA ALA A 153 9.05 0.48 -8.43
C ALA A 153 10.47 0.66 -9.03
N VAL A 154 11.31 1.47 -8.39
CA VAL A 154 12.74 1.63 -8.74
C VAL A 154 13.48 0.29 -8.66
N ALA A 155 13.34 -0.42 -7.54
CA ALA A 155 13.98 -1.72 -7.35
C ALA A 155 13.48 -2.74 -8.37
N THR A 156 12.19 -2.72 -8.73
CA THR A 156 11.66 -3.61 -9.76
C THR A 156 12.31 -3.34 -11.11
N TYR A 157 12.51 -2.07 -11.49
CA TYR A 157 13.18 -1.78 -12.75
C TYR A 157 14.66 -2.20 -12.73
N ALA A 158 15.38 -1.95 -11.64
CA ALA A 158 16.74 -2.46 -11.46
C ALA A 158 16.79 -4.00 -11.55
N PHE A 159 15.74 -4.68 -11.08
CA PHE A 159 15.65 -6.14 -11.11
C PHE A 159 15.52 -6.63 -12.54
N GLU A 160 14.67 -6.00 -13.35
CA GLU A 160 14.55 -6.28 -14.79
C GLU A 160 15.89 -6.10 -15.52
N GLN A 161 16.67 -5.07 -15.15
CA GLN A 161 18.01 -4.88 -15.72
C GLN A 161 18.98 -5.99 -15.28
N ALA A 162 18.89 -6.45 -14.03
CA ALA A 162 19.75 -7.53 -13.52
C ALA A 162 19.50 -8.87 -14.22
N ILE A 163 18.24 -9.18 -14.57
CA ILE A 163 17.87 -10.46 -15.18
C ILE A 163 17.70 -10.41 -16.71
N GLY A 164 17.71 -9.22 -17.31
CA GLY A 164 17.54 -9.02 -18.75
C GLY A 164 16.15 -9.38 -19.29
N GLN A 165 15.11 -9.39 -18.45
CA GLN A 165 13.73 -9.66 -18.83
C GLN A 165 12.71 -8.90 -17.98
N ASP A 166 11.45 -8.85 -18.44
CA ASP A 166 10.31 -8.28 -17.72
C ASP A 166 10.05 -9.01 -16.40
N TYR A 167 9.81 -8.25 -15.33
CA TYR A 167 9.61 -8.80 -13.99
C TYR A 167 8.36 -9.71 -13.92
N GLY A 168 7.28 -9.35 -14.60
CA GLY A 168 6.05 -10.14 -14.62
C GLY A 168 6.24 -11.53 -15.21
N LYS A 169 7.13 -11.67 -16.22
CA LYS A 169 7.52 -12.98 -16.76
C LYS A 169 8.32 -13.81 -15.75
N TYR A 170 9.25 -13.19 -15.03
CA TYR A 170 10.01 -13.87 -13.97
C TYR A 170 9.08 -14.34 -12.84
N GLU A 171 8.24 -13.43 -12.32
CA GLU A 171 7.29 -13.71 -11.25
C GLU A 171 6.33 -14.85 -11.61
N ARG A 172 5.81 -14.86 -12.84
CA ARG A 172 4.97 -15.96 -13.32
C ARG A 172 5.68 -17.31 -13.31
N SER A 173 6.85 -17.39 -13.93
CA SER A 173 7.58 -18.65 -14.16
C SER A 173 8.29 -19.19 -12.91
N HIS A 174 8.69 -18.33 -11.97
CA HIS A 174 9.47 -18.72 -10.79
C HIS A 174 8.64 -18.76 -9.50
N LEU A 175 7.49 -18.08 -9.45
CA LEU A 175 6.62 -18.04 -8.27
C LEU A 175 5.24 -18.60 -8.55
N LEU A 176 4.50 -18.07 -9.54
CA LEU A 176 3.09 -18.43 -9.72
C LEU A 176 2.91 -19.86 -10.22
N GLU A 177 3.58 -20.23 -11.32
CA GLU A 177 3.45 -21.56 -11.93
C GLU A 177 3.96 -22.69 -11.00
N PRO A 178 5.14 -22.60 -10.36
CA PRO A 178 5.61 -23.66 -9.46
C PRO A 178 4.73 -23.87 -8.22
N LEU A 179 4.01 -22.84 -7.80
CA LEU A 179 3.08 -22.89 -6.65
C LEU A 179 1.63 -23.18 -7.07
N ASN A 180 1.36 -23.36 -8.36
CA ASN A 180 0.02 -23.55 -8.93
C ASN A 180 -0.97 -22.42 -8.57
N LEU A 181 -0.49 -21.16 -8.55
CA LEU A 181 -1.31 -19.97 -8.28
C LEU A 181 -2.05 -19.54 -9.56
N ASN A 182 -2.91 -20.42 -10.07
CA ASN A 182 -3.55 -20.31 -11.39
C ASN A 182 -4.55 -19.16 -11.53
N HIS A 183 -5.02 -18.60 -10.41
CA HIS A 183 -5.93 -17.46 -10.36
C HIS A 183 -5.26 -16.24 -9.71
N THR A 184 -3.94 -16.14 -9.87
CA THR A 184 -3.14 -14.98 -9.50
C THR A 184 -2.56 -14.36 -10.76
N TYR A 185 -2.75 -13.05 -10.89
CA TYR A 185 -2.37 -12.28 -12.07
C TYR A 185 -1.39 -11.18 -11.67
N ILE A 186 -0.42 -10.89 -12.53
CA ILE A 186 0.62 -9.89 -12.29
C ILE A 186 -0.02 -8.49 -12.24
N ASN A 187 -1.04 -8.28 -13.09
CA ASN A 187 -1.78 -7.04 -13.18
C ASN A 187 -3.19 -7.25 -13.74
N HIS A 188 -4.01 -6.20 -13.64
CA HIS A 188 -5.42 -6.23 -14.04
C HIS A 188 -5.66 -6.41 -15.55
N HIS A 189 -4.66 -6.23 -16.43
CA HIS A 189 -4.83 -6.46 -17.87
C HIS A 189 -4.84 -7.94 -18.23
N GLU A 190 -4.23 -8.78 -17.39
CA GLU A 190 -4.19 -10.24 -17.59
C GLU A 190 -5.38 -10.95 -16.93
N ALA A 191 -6.04 -10.26 -15.99
CA ALA A 191 -7.16 -10.80 -15.22
C ALA A 191 -8.48 -10.72 -16.01
N PRO A 192 -9.36 -11.74 -15.92
CA PRO A 192 -10.73 -11.65 -16.43
C PRO A 192 -11.48 -10.51 -15.72
N ARG A 193 -11.85 -9.46 -16.47
CA ARG A 193 -12.37 -8.20 -15.92
C ARG A 193 -13.65 -8.41 -15.10
N GLU A 194 -14.49 -9.34 -15.52
CA GLU A 194 -15.76 -9.72 -14.88
C GLU A 194 -15.57 -10.45 -13.54
N LYS A 195 -14.37 -10.99 -13.29
CA LYS A 195 -14.02 -11.62 -12.00
C LYS A 195 -13.46 -10.61 -11.00
N ILE A 196 -13.06 -9.42 -11.43
CA ILE A 196 -12.53 -8.40 -10.53
C ILE A 196 -13.70 -7.80 -9.73
N VAL A 197 -13.62 -7.90 -8.40
CA VAL A 197 -14.64 -7.34 -7.50
C VAL A 197 -14.80 -5.83 -7.70
N LYS A 198 -16.05 -5.34 -7.65
CA LYS A 198 -16.36 -3.91 -7.73
C LYS A 198 -15.82 -3.17 -6.50
N PRO A 199 -15.19 -1.99 -6.64
CA PRO A 199 -14.66 -1.25 -5.50
C PRO A 199 -15.71 -0.38 -4.82
N TYR A 200 -15.63 -0.30 -3.49
CA TYR A 200 -16.48 0.58 -2.68
C TYR A 200 -15.65 1.46 -1.75
N ILE A 201 -16.13 2.65 -1.44
CA ILE A 201 -15.57 3.50 -0.37
C ILE A 201 -16.62 3.76 0.71
N GLY A 202 -16.17 3.87 1.96
CA GLY A 202 -17.00 4.35 3.06
C GLY A 202 -16.81 5.85 3.27
N ASP A 203 -17.89 6.61 3.24
CA ASP A 203 -17.91 8.05 3.57
C ASP A 203 -19.13 8.36 4.44
N ASN A 204 -18.94 8.98 5.62
CA ASN A 204 -20.01 9.33 6.55
C ASN A 204 -21.04 8.20 6.80
N ASN A 205 -20.56 6.99 7.06
CA ASN A 205 -21.37 5.76 7.25
C ASN A 205 -22.13 5.25 6.01
N ILE A 206 -21.91 5.84 4.83
CA ILE A 206 -22.46 5.42 3.55
C ILE A 206 -21.38 4.65 2.79
N THR A 207 -21.70 3.43 2.37
CA THR A 207 -20.87 2.64 1.47
C THR A 207 -21.30 2.92 0.03
N LYS A 208 -20.38 3.37 -0.82
CA LYS A 208 -20.67 3.77 -2.20
C LYS A 208 -19.74 3.06 -3.18
N GLU A 209 -20.32 2.49 -4.25
CA GLU A 209 -19.55 1.97 -5.39
C GLU A 209 -18.79 3.11 -6.09
N VAL A 210 -17.52 2.87 -6.41
CA VAL A 210 -16.68 3.80 -7.16
C VAL A 210 -16.12 3.14 -8.41
N PRO A 211 -15.69 3.91 -9.42
CA PRO A 211 -15.01 3.34 -10.57
C PRO A 211 -13.73 2.59 -10.16
N PHE A 212 -13.46 1.47 -10.82
CA PHE A 212 -12.16 0.81 -10.71
C PHE A 212 -11.07 1.73 -11.24
N ILE A 213 -10.12 2.08 -10.37
CA ILE A 213 -8.93 2.83 -10.72
C ILE A 213 -7.81 1.82 -10.79
N ALA A 214 -7.35 1.47 -11.98
CA ALA A 214 -6.23 0.55 -12.08
C ALA A 214 -4.95 1.17 -11.49
N PRO A 215 -4.15 0.42 -10.72
CA PRO A 215 -2.81 0.86 -10.39
C PRO A 215 -2.01 0.95 -11.69
N GLY A 216 -1.30 2.07 -11.91
CA GLY A 216 -0.34 2.14 -13.00
C GLY A 216 0.74 1.07 -12.87
N LYS A 217 1.57 0.87 -13.90
CA LYS A 217 2.73 -0.03 -13.83
C LYS A 217 3.67 0.42 -12.70
N VAL A 218 3.62 -0.23 -11.54
CA VAL A 218 4.47 0.08 -10.37
C VAL A 218 5.27 -1.14 -9.91
N GLY A 219 5.36 -2.16 -10.77
CA GLY A 219 6.17 -3.35 -10.55
C GLY A 219 5.80 -4.09 -9.26
N GLY A 220 6.81 -4.58 -8.54
CA GLY A 220 6.68 -5.28 -7.27
C GLY A 220 6.07 -4.45 -6.13
N ALA A 221 5.83 -3.15 -6.30
CA ALA A 221 5.19 -2.35 -5.26
C ALA A 221 3.72 -2.72 -5.03
N SER A 222 3.01 -3.04 -6.10
CA SER A 222 1.57 -3.26 -6.17
C SER A 222 1.25 -3.66 -7.61
N SER A 223 0.21 -4.45 -7.86
CA SER A 223 -0.52 -4.56 -9.15
C SER A 223 -1.29 -5.87 -9.20
N MET A 224 -0.83 -6.87 -8.45
CA MET A 224 -1.34 -8.22 -8.54
C MET A 224 -2.78 -8.32 -8.07
N LEU A 225 -3.49 -9.29 -8.62
CA LEU A 225 -4.83 -9.68 -8.18
C LEU A 225 -4.82 -11.19 -7.93
N SER A 226 -5.56 -11.64 -6.93
CA SER A 226 -5.64 -13.05 -6.61
C SER A 226 -7.01 -13.42 -6.03
N THR A 227 -7.32 -14.70 -6.05
CA THR A 227 -8.43 -15.26 -5.27
C THR A 227 -8.00 -15.46 -3.82
N ILE A 228 -8.97 -15.58 -2.92
CA ILE A 228 -8.66 -15.85 -1.51
C ILE A 228 -7.95 -17.20 -1.30
N SER A 229 -8.22 -18.19 -2.17
CA SER A 229 -7.61 -19.52 -2.11
C SER A 229 -6.13 -19.49 -2.51
N ASP A 230 -5.80 -18.84 -3.62
CA ASP A 230 -4.42 -18.70 -4.08
C ASP A 230 -3.60 -17.85 -3.09
N LEU A 231 -4.20 -16.77 -2.57
CA LEU A 231 -3.55 -15.95 -1.54
C LEU A 231 -3.24 -16.76 -0.27
N LEU A 232 -4.14 -17.68 0.15
CA LEU A 232 -3.87 -18.58 1.27
C LEU A 232 -2.72 -19.56 0.95
N SER A 233 -2.64 -20.07 -0.27
CA SER A 233 -1.52 -20.88 -0.74
C SER A 233 -0.19 -20.11 -0.68
N TRP A 234 -0.19 -18.85 -1.07
CA TRP A 234 0.97 -17.96 -0.93
C TRP A 234 1.36 -17.75 0.53
N ALA A 235 0.40 -17.50 1.43
CA ALA A 235 0.66 -17.35 2.87
C ALA A 235 1.27 -18.62 3.49
N LYS A 236 0.79 -19.80 3.09
CA LYS A 236 1.34 -21.09 3.50
C LYS A 236 2.77 -21.29 2.97
N TYR A 237 3.04 -20.86 1.75
CA TYR A 237 4.38 -20.90 1.18
C TYR A 237 5.35 -20.01 1.96
N GLN A 238 4.94 -18.79 2.32
CA GLN A 238 5.73 -17.88 3.15
C GLN A 238 6.00 -18.46 4.55
N LEU A 239 4.98 -19.04 5.19
CA LEU A 239 5.12 -19.78 6.45
C LEU A 239 6.16 -20.92 6.33
N LYS A 240 6.09 -21.71 5.26
CA LYS A 240 7.04 -22.81 4.99
C LYS A 240 8.46 -22.27 4.81
N LEU A 241 8.64 -21.24 3.98
CA LEU A 241 9.94 -20.62 3.76
C LEU A 241 10.54 -20.10 5.06
N GLN A 242 9.74 -19.48 5.93
CA GLN A 242 10.22 -18.98 7.21
C GLN A 242 10.72 -20.12 8.12
N LYS A 243 10.04 -21.27 8.13
CA LYS A 243 10.42 -22.44 8.95
C LYS A 243 11.68 -23.15 8.44
N GLU A 244 11.88 -23.15 7.12
CA GLU A 244 12.93 -23.94 6.46
C GLU A 244 14.21 -23.16 6.18
N SER A 245 14.12 -21.85 5.90
CA SER A 245 15.26 -21.05 5.45
C SER A 245 16.23 -20.75 6.60
N LYS A 246 17.51 -21.07 6.40
CA LYS A 246 18.58 -20.84 7.38
C LYS A 246 19.87 -20.43 6.67
N ASN A 247 20.51 -19.37 7.16
CA ASN A 247 21.83 -18.91 6.71
C ASN A 247 21.92 -18.61 5.19
N ASN A 248 20.87 -18.05 4.61
CA ASN A 248 20.80 -17.65 3.19
C ASN A 248 19.99 -16.34 3.03
N ALA A 249 19.93 -15.78 1.82
CA ALA A 249 19.18 -14.55 1.56
C ALA A 249 17.68 -14.71 1.80
N MET A 250 17.11 -15.91 1.59
CA MET A 250 15.72 -16.17 1.97
C MET A 250 15.49 -16.09 3.49
N ALA A 251 16.47 -16.43 4.33
CA ALA A 251 16.35 -16.23 5.78
C ALA A 251 16.27 -14.74 6.14
N GLU A 252 17.04 -13.87 5.46
CA GLU A 252 17.03 -12.41 5.64
C GLU A 252 15.65 -11.78 5.41
N HIS A 253 14.83 -12.41 4.55
CA HIS A 253 13.44 -12.01 4.29
C HIS A 253 12.61 -11.90 5.57
N PHE A 254 12.90 -12.75 6.56
CA PHE A 254 12.16 -12.91 7.82
C PHE A 254 12.95 -12.44 9.05
N LEU A 255 14.06 -11.74 8.85
CA LEU A 255 14.83 -11.09 9.92
C LEU A 255 14.47 -9.60 10.01
N PRO A 256 14.50 -8.99 11.21
CA PRO A 256 14.36 -7.55 11.35
C PRO A 256 15.47 -6.82 10.58
N GLN A 257 15.12 -6.06 9.55
CA GLN A 257 16.05 -5.22 8.77
C GLN A 257 15.93 -3.74 9.19
N SER A 258 14.70 -3.30 9.50
CA SER A 258 14.42 -1.95 9.99
C SER A 258 13.40 -1.95 11.12
N ILE A 259 13.41 -0.90 11.94
CA ILE A 259 12.51 -0.76 13.10
C ILE A 259 11.27 0.03 12.68
N MET A 260 10.08 -0.44 13.05
CA MET A 260 8.82 0.27 12.89
C MET A 260 8.10 0.42 14.23
N SER A 261 7.12 1.34 14.28
CA SER A 261 6.28 1.47 15.46
C SER A 261 5.40 0.21 15.64
N PRO A 262 5.41 -0.44 16.81
CA PRO A 262 4.56 -1.58 17.09
C PRO A 262 3.07 -1.19 17.15
N SER A 263 2.20 -2.11 16.76
CA SER A 263 0.73 -2.02 16.84
C SER A 263 0.21 -2.15 18.28
N ARG A 264 0.75 -1.34 19.20
CA ARG A 264 0.41 -1.34 20.64
C ARG A 264 -1.08 -1.08 20.89
N GLU A 265 -1.68 -0.17 20.13
CA GLU A 265 -3.09 0.21 20.29
C GLU A 265 -4.06 -0.95 20.01
N TYR A 266 -3.66 -1.89 19.15
CA TYR A 266 -4.44 -3.07 18.84
C TYR A 266 -4.00 -4.25 19.72
N GLY A 267 -2.92 -4.93 19.31
CA GLY A 267 -2.45 -6.21 19.86
C GLY A 267 -1.60 -6.10 21.12
N GLY A 268 -1.19 -4.89 21.53
CA GLY A 268 -0.25 -4.72 22.62
C GLY A 268 1.18 -5.19 22.30
N ALA A 269 1.56 -5.19 21.01
CA ALA A 269 2.87 -5.64 20.56
C ALA A 269 4.02 -4.88 21.28
N ASN A 270 5.06 -5.61 21.67
CA ASN A 270 6.23 -5.08 22.33
C ASN A 270 7.26 -4.54 21.35
N PHE A 271 7.40 -5.17 20.18
CA PHE A 271 8.27 -4.72 19.09
C PHE A 271 7.53 -4.64 17.76
N GLY A 272 8.04 -3.79 16.88
CA GLY A 272 7.66 -3.73 15.49
C GLY A 272 8.92 -3.64 14.64
N ALA A 273 9.03 -4.50 13.63
CA ALA A 273 10.12 -4.47 12.66
C ALA A 273 9.60 -4.73 11.25
N TYR A 274 10.42 -4.39 10.27
CA TYR A 274 10.21 -4.73 8.87
C TYR A 274 11.40 -5.57 8.40
N GLY A 275 11.10 -6.71 7.77
CA GLY A 275 12.07 -7.55 7.07
C GLY A 275 12.27 -7.07 5.64
N LEU A 276 12.44 -7.99 4.69
CA LEU A 276 12.47 -7.63 3.28
C LEU A 276 11.04 -7.77 2.74
N GLY A 277 10.24 -6.71 2.70
CA GLY A 277 8.85 -6.78 2.23
C GLY A 277 7.86 -7.49 3.17
N MET A 278 8.20 -7.66 4.45
CA MET A 278 7.32 -8.28 5.47
C MET A 278 7.35 -7.46 6.77
N MET A 279 6.18 -7.15 7.33
CA MET A 279 6.07 -6.65 8.71
C MET A 279 6.22 -7.78 9.72
N MET A 280 6.74 -7.46 10.90
CA MET A 280 7.01 -8.39 11.98
C MET A 280 6.71 -7.76 13.34
N GLU A 281 5.92 -8.45 14.16
CA GLU A 281 5.58 -8.03 15.52
C GLU A 281 5.56 -9.26 16.46
N ASP A 282 5.36 -9.04 17.75
CA ASP A 282 4.90 -10.06 18.68
C ASP A 282 3.41 -9.89 19.00
N TYR A 283 2.74 -11.02 19.20
CA TYR A 283 1.39 -11.03 19.74
C TYR A 283 1.22 -12.22 20.68
N ARG A 284 0.87 -11.95 21.94
CA ARG A 284 0.75 -12.96 23.01
C ARG A 284 1.97 -13.89 23.15
N GLY A 285 3.17 -13.35 22.97
CA GLY A 285 4.43 -14.10 23.08
C GLY A 285 4.84 -14.87 21.81
N HIS A 286 4.03 -14.81 20.75
CA HIS A 286 4.33 -15.45 19.46
C HIS A 286 4.85 -14.44 18.45
N LYS A 287 5.83 -14.84 17.64
CA LYS A 287 6.33 -14.01 16.54
C LYS A 287 5.34 -14.05 15.38
N TYR A 288 4.88 -12.89 14.99
CA TYR A 288 3.83 -12.69 14.02
C TYR A 288 4.37 -11.93 12.81
N PHE A 289 4.17 -12.49 11.61
CA PHE A 289 4.61 -11.91 10.35
C PHE A 289 3.39 -11.57 9.52
N TYR A 290 3.41 -10.42 8.84
CA TYR A 290 2.29 -10.04 7.99
C TYR A 290 2.67 -9.02 6.91
N HIS A 291 1.75 -8.84 5.97
CA HIS A 291 1.70 -7.65 5.14
C HIS A 291 0.23 -7.31 4.84
N SER A 292 -0.11 -6.03 4.91
CA SER A 292 -1.42 -5.52 4.46
C SER A 292 -1.32 -4.83 3.11
N GLY A 293 -2.39 -4.85 2.34
CA GLY A 293 -2.51 -4.08 1.11
C GLY A 293 -3.72 -3.17 1.20
N SER A 294 -3.56 -1.92 0.79
CA SER A 294 -4.67 -0.99 0.62
C SER A 294 -4.54 -0.27 -0.71
N TYR A 295 -5.67 -0.19 -1.40
CA TYR A 295 -5.82 0.60 -2.62
C TYR A 295 -7.24 1.18 -2.64
N ILE A 296 -7.51 2.15 -3.52
CA ILE A 296 -8.84 2.76 -3.61
C ILE A 296 -9.90 1.67 -3.83
N GLY A 297 -10.73 1.49 -2.80
CA GLY A 297 -11.83 0.52 -2.77
C GLY A 297 -11.43 -0.93 -2.58
N TYR A 298 -10.22 -1.22 -2.11
CA TYR A 298 -9.76 -2.59 -1.85
C TYR A 298 -8.86 -2.64 -0.62
N CYS A 299 -8.99 -3.73 0.13
CA CYS A 299 -8.05 -4.05 1.18
C CYS A 299 -7.73 -5.54 1.19
N SER A 300 -6.48 -5.87 1.49
CA SER A 300 -5.99 -7.24 1.57
C SER A 300 -5.10 -7.40 2.82
N PHE A 301 -5.03 -8.63 3.32
CA PHE A 301 -4.18 -9.00 4.43
C PHE A 301 -3.62 -10.39 4.20
N MET A 302 -2.35 -10.57 4.56
CA MET A 302 -1.72 -11.87 4.72
C MET A 302 -0.90 -11.86 6.00
N GLY A 303 -1.03 -12.91 6.81
CA GLY A 303 -0.20 -13.10 7.98
C GLY A 303 0.04 -14.57 8.31
N PHE A 304 1.06 -14.83 9.12
CA PHE A 304 1.36 -16.17 9.62
C PHE A 304 2.12 -16.11 10.95
N VAL A 305 2.01 -17.20 11.72
CA VAL A 305 2.62 -17.39 13.03
C VAL A 305 3.31 -18.76 13.04
N PRO A 306 4.65 -18.81 12.87
CA PRO A 306 5.36 -20.04 12.54
C PRO A 306 5.29 -21.17 13.57
N ASP A 307 5.39 -20.83 14.85
CA ASP A 307 5.36 -21.77 15.97
C ASP A 307 3.96 -22.34 16.25
N LEU A 308 2.91 -21.65 15.78
CA LEU A 308 1.53 -22.14 15.80
C LEU A 308 1.13 -22.90 14.52
N ASP A 309 2.04 -23.03 13.54
CA ASP A 309 1.74 -23.59 12.21
C ASP A 309 0.47 -22.98 11.59
N LEU A 310 0.37 -21.64 11.70
CA LEU A 310 -0.81 -20.86 11.36
C LEU A 310 -0.49 -19.89 10.23
N ALA A 311 -1.30 -19.87 9.19
CA ALA A 311 -1.30 -18.84 8.15
C ALA A 311 -2.73 -18.38 7.87
N PHE A 312 -2.94 -17.11 7.57
CA PHE A 312 -4.26 -16.58 7.33
C PHE A 312 -4.23 -15.36 6.41
N VAL A 313 -5.34 -15.17 5.71
CA VAL A 313 -5.50 -14.14 4.69
C VAL A 313 -6.90 -13.57 4.76
N SER A 314 -7.06 -12.32 4.36
CA SER A 314 -8.39 -11.72 4.17
C SER A 314 -8.38 -10.69 3.06
N THR A 315 -9.49 -10.55 2.35
CA THR A 315 -9.68 -9.54 1.31
C THR A 315 -11.03 -8.87 1.45
N THR A 316 -11.14 -7.59 1.12
CA THR A 316 -12.42 -6.89 1.03
C THR A 316 -12.36 -5.87 -0.10
N ASN A 317 -13.50 -5.63 -0.74
CA ASN A 317 -13.67 -4.63 -1.79
C ASN A 317 -14.12 -3.28 -1.24
N MET A 318 -13.62 -2.93 -0.06
CA MET A 318 -13.76 -1.60 0.52
C MET A 318 -12.49 -1.21 1.25
N ASP A 319 -12.20 0.09 1.27
CA ASP A 319 -11.11 0.65 2.07
C ASP A 319 -11.42 0.54 3.57
N SER A 320 -11.06 -0.59 4.17
CA SER A 320 -11.28 -0.90 5.58
C SER A 320 -10.08 -1.67 6.15
N THR A 321 -8.88 -1.07 6.02
CA THR A 321 -7.61 -1.67 6.48
C THR A 321 -7.58 -2.00 7.97
N ASP A 322 -8.41 -1.36 8.76
CA ASP A 322 -8.46 -1.67 10.18
C ASP A 322 -9.29 -2.93 10.48
N ALA A 323 -10.36 -3.21 9.72
CA ALA A 323 -11.22 -4.38 9.93
C ALA A 323 -10.47 -5.72 9.78
N ILE A 324 -9.48 -5.77 8.88
CA ILE A 324 -8.64 -6.94 8.66
C ILE A 324 -7.72 -7.25 9.86
N PHE A 325 -7.35 -6.26 10.69
CA PHE A 325 -6.65 -6.52 11.95
C PHE A 325 -7.54 -7.22 12.98
N ALA A 326 -8.84 -6.94 12.99
CA ALA A 326 -9.77 -7.66 13.87
C ALA A 326 -9.82 -9.15 13.51
N LEU A 327 -9.82 -9.48 12.22
CA LEU A 327 -9.75 -10.85 11.74
C LEU A 327 -8.42 -11.50 12.10
N ALA A 328 -7.31 -10.79 11.92
CA ALA A 328 -5.98 -11.28 12.22
C ALA A 328 -5.82 -11.70 13.70
N TYR A 329 -6.06 -10.76 14.62
CA TYR A 329 -5.88 -11.04 16.06
C TYR A 329 -6.89 -12.08 16.57
N GLN A 330 -8.14 -12.05 16.09
CA GLN A 330 -9.11 -13.07 16.46
C GLN A 330 -8.73 -14.46 15.92
N THR A 331 -8.13 -14.54 14.73
CA THR A 331 -7.66 -15.81 14.16
C THR A 331 -6.54 -16.40 15.00
N ILE A 332 -5.59 -15.56 15.45
CA ILE A 332 -4.51 -16.00 16.35
C ILE A 332 -5.07 -16.41 17.73
N ASP A 333 -5.97 -15.62 18.31
CA ASP A 333 -6.62 -15.96 19.59
C ASP A 333 -7.39 -17.28 19.49
N ASN A 334 -8.11 -17.52 18.39
CA ASN A 334 -8.81 -18.78 18.15
C ASN A 334 -7.85 -19.96 18.04
N ALA A 335 -6.67 -19.79 17.41
CA ALA A 335 -5.64 -20.83 17.33
C ALA A 335 -5.06 -21.16 18.71
N LEU A 336 -4.96 -20.16 19.60
CA LEU A 336 -4.51 -20.31 20.98
C LEU A 336 -5.62 -20.79 21.94
N GLY A 337 -6.87 -20.88 21.48
CA GLY A 337 -8.02 -21.21 22.32
C GLY A 337 -8.46 -20.08 23.26
N ILE A 338 -8.10 -18.83 22.97
CA ILE A 338 -8.41 -17.64 23.76
C ILE A 338 -9.68 -16.98 23.22
N ASN A 339 -10.59 -16.58 24.11
CA ASN A 339 -11.88 -15.98 23.76
C ASN A 339 -12.24 -14.73 24.59
N GLU A 340 -11.25 -14.13 25.26
CA GLU A 340 -11.46 -13.00 26.19
C GLU A 340 -11.72 -11.66 25.50
N THR A 341 -11.20 -11.47 24.28
CA THR A 341 -11.23 -10.18 23.58
C THR A 341 -12.17 -10.20 22.39
N ASP A 342 -13.14 -9.29 22.39
CA ASP A 342 -13.92 -8.98 21.19
C ASP A 342 -13.12 -8.05 20.26
N TRP A 343 -12.29 -8.64 19.41
CA TRP A 343 -11.44 -7.88 18.49
C TRP A 343 -12.24 -7.03 17.51
N THR A 344 -13.39 -7.51 17.04
CA THR A 344 -14.27 -6.75 16.16
C THR A 344 -14.71 -5.44 16.81
N ALA A 345 -15.21 -5.50 18.05
CA ALA A 345 -15.65 -4.31 18.78
C ALA A 345 -14.48 -3.39 19.16
N LYS A 346 -13.36 -3.96 19.62
CA LYS A 346 -12.16 -3.20 20.02
C LYS A 346 -11.58 -2.40 18.85
N VAL A 347 -11.39 -3.05 17.71
CA VAL A 347 -10.88 -2.40 16.49
C VAL A 347 -11.88 -1.37 15.98
N LYS A 348 -13.19 -1.66 15.96
CA LYS A 348 -14.21 -0.70 15.54
C LYS A 348 -14.15 0.59 16.37
N LYS A 349 -13.98 0.48 17.68
CA LYS A 349 -13.79 1.64 18.57
C LYS A 349 -12.53 2.44 18.21
N ALA A 350 -11.41 1.78 17.94
CA ALA A 350 -10.17 2.46 17.53
C ALA A 350 -10.34 3.20 16.18
N VAL A 351 -11.01 2.57 15.21
CA VAL A 351 -11.35 3.19 13.91
C VAL A 351 -12.22 4.42 14.09
N ASP A 352 -13.28 4.33 14.89
CA ASP A 352 -14.18 5.46 15.13
C ASP A 352 -13.45 6.64 15.77
N GLN A 353 -12.53 6.37 16.71
CA GLN A 353 -11.68 7.39 17.31
C GLN A 353 -10.70 8.02 16.29
N LYS A 354 -10.11 7.22 15.42
CA LYS A 354 -9.20 7.69 14.35
C LYS A 354 -9.92 8.56 13.33
N ILE A 355 -11.12 8.16 12.90
CA ILE A 355 -11.98 8.97 12.02
C ILE A 355 -12.35 10.28 12.72
N ALA A 356 -12.83 10.23 13.97
CA ALA A 356 -13.19 11.43 14.71
C ALA A 356 -12.02 12.42 14.86
N LYS A 357 -10.83 11.93 15.21
CA LYS A 357 -9.61 12.76 15.27
C LYS A 357 -9.26 13.39 13.92
N ARG A 358 -9.41 12.64 12.83
CA ARG A 358 -9.15 13.15 11.47
C ARG A 358 -10.15 14.25 11.11
N GLU A 359 -11.44 14.01 11.28
CA GLU A 359 -12.49 15.00 10.98
C GLU A 359 -12.34 16.24 11.88
N GLN A 360 -11.97 16.08 13.15
CA GLN A 360 -11.65 17.21 14.04
C GLN A 360 -10.47 18.04 13.51
N LYS A 361 -9.39 17.37 13.06
CA LYS A 361 -8.23 18.06 12.47
C LYS A 361 -8.61 18.81 11.21
N ILE A 362 -9.41 18.20 10.33
CA ILE A 362 -9.89 18.82 9.09
C ILE A 362 -10.77 20.02 9.41
N SER A 363 -11.77 19.86 10.30
CA SER A 363 -12.64 20.95 10.74
C SER A 363 -11.84 22.12 11.33
N SER A 364 -10.84 21.83 12.17
CA SER A 364 -9.94 22.86 12.71
C SER A 364 -9.13 23.59 11.65
N LEU A 365 -8.77 22.94 10.54
CA LEU A 365 -8.04 23.58 9.43
C LEU A 365 -8.98 24.39 8.52
N MET A 366 -10.19 23.88 8.25
CA MET A 366 -11.20 24.55 7.44
C MET A 366 -11.72 25.85 8.07
N GLY A 367 -11.79 25.90 9.41
CA GLY A 367 -12.45 27.00 10.12
C GLY A 367 -13.98 26.87 10.11
N ASP A 368 -14.68 27.89 10.59
CA ASP A 368 -16.14 27.85 10.76
C ASP A 368 -16.87 28.18 9.44
N ALA A 369 -16.29 29.04 8.61
CA ALA A 369 -16.87 29.50 7.35
C ALA A 369 -15.88 29.51 6.17
N PRO A 370 -15.36 28.34 5.72
CA PRO A 370 -14.47 28.28 4.56
C PRO A 370 -15.18 28.77 3.30
N GLN A 371 -14.48 29.57 2.49
CA GLN A 371 -14.99 30.07 1.22
C GLN A 371 -14.26 29.40 0.05
N LYS A 372 -14.97 29.18 -1.07
CA LYS A 372 -14.30 28.79 -2.31
C LYS A 372 -13.53 29.99 -2.86
N VAL A 373 -12.26 29.79 -3.19
CA VAL A 373 -11.42 30.81 -3.81
C VAL A 373 -11.96 31.13 -5.20
N LYS A 374 -12.05 32.41 -5.56
CA LYS A 374 -12.46 32.83 -6.90
C LYS A 374 -11.32 32.68 -7.90
N ALA A 375 -11.65 32.27 -9.11
CA ALA A 375 -10.67 32.14 -10.18
C ALA A 375 -10.17 33.54 -10.62
N ASN A 376 -8.86 33.68 -10.75
CA ASN A 376 -8.21 34.78 -11.44
C ASN A 376 -7.64 34.26 -12.76
N LYS A 377 -7.99 34.87 -13.90
CA LYS A 377 -7.53 34.43 -15.23
C LYS A 377 -6.01 34.33 -15.35
N ASP A 378 -5.27 35.20 -14.68
CA ASP A 378 -3.81 35.23 -14.76
C ASP A 378 -3.16 34.01 -14.12
N GLN A 379 -3.83 33.35 -13.18
CA GLN A 379 -3.30 32.15 -12.53
C GLN A 379 -3.73 30.85 -13.23
N LEU A 380 -4.70 30.89 -14.16
CA LEU A 380 -5.18 29.68 -14.82
C LEU A 380 -4.13 29.09 -15.76
N GLY A 381 -4.20 27.76 -15.95
CA GLY A 381 -3.30 27.02 -16.83
C GLY A 381 -2.63 25.83 -16.15
N ASP A 382 -1.69 25.24 -16.88
CA ASP A 382 -0.94 24.06 -16.48
C ASP A 382 0.31 24.44 -15.68
N TYR A 383 0.60 23.68 -14.64
CA TYR A 383 1.80 23.82 -13.82
C TYR A 383 2.48 22.47 -13.67
N HIS A 384 3.81 22.46 -13.77
CA HIS A 384 4.61 21.26 -13.85
C HIS A 384 5.67 21.19 -12.75
N ASN A 385 5.81 20.01 -12.16
CA ASN A 385 6.93 19.60 -11.33
C ASN A 385 7.49 18.30 -11.91
N THR A 386 8.81 18.15 -12.03
CA THR A 386 9.41 16.98 -12.68
C THR A 386 9.12 15.65 -11.97
N GLY A 387 9.00 15.64 -10.64
CA GLY A 387 8.69 14.41 -9.88
C GLY A 387 7.19 14.10 -9.82
N TYR A 388 6.35 15.12 -9.71
CA TYR A 388 4.90 14.98 -9.54
C TYR A 388 4.09 15.19 -10.84
N GLY A 389 4.71 15.61 -11.93
CA GLY A 389 4.06 15.88 -13.20
C GLY A 389 3.21 17.16 -13.19
N LEU A 390 2.05 17.10 -13.85
CA LEU A 390 1.17 18.25 -14.06
C LEU A 390 0.05 18.33 -13.03
N ILE A 391 -0.23 19.58 -12.63
CA ILE A 391 -1.49 20.02 -12.04
C ILE A 391 -2.05 21.16 -12.89
N THR A 392 -3.36 21.26 -13.01
CA THR A 392 -4.01 22.29 -13.83
C THR A 392 -4.91 23.16 -12.95
N LEU A 393 -4.77 24.48 -13.07
CA LEU A 393 -5.71 25.43 -12.47
C LEU A 393 -6.79 25.79 -13.50
N SER A 394 -8.04 25.50 -13.15
CA SER A 394 -9.24 25.76 -13.97
C SER A 394 -10.24 26.63 -13.22
N GLU A 395 -11.16 27.23 -13.98
CA GLU A 395 -12.34 27.89 -13.45
C GLU A 395 -13.56 26.99 -13.62
N ASN A 396 -14.34 26.81 -12.54
CA ASN A 396 -15.63 26.14 -12.57
C ASN A 396 -16.64 26.92 -11.71
N ASP A 397 -17.72 27.39 -12.33
CA ASP A 397 -18.73 28.27 -11.71
C ASP A 397 -18.12 29.49 -11.00
N GLY A 398 -17.10 30.11 -11.63
CA GLY A 398 -16.36 31.26 -11.09
C GLY A 398 -15.41 30.94 -9.92
N ASN A 399 -15.27 29.67 -9.54
CA ASN A 399 -14.38 29.23 -8.46
C ASN A 399 -13.11 28.60 -9.04
N LEU A 400 -12.01 28.76 -8.31
CA LEU A 400 -10.73 28.15 -8.62
C LEU A 400 -10.76 26.67 -8.29
N MET A 401 -10.38 25.87 -9.28
CA MET A 401 -10.25 24.43 -9.16
C MET A 401 -8.81 24.00 -9.45
N VAL A 402 -8.38 22.91 -8.81
CA VAL A 402 -7.12 22.23 -9.10
C VAL A 402 -7.44 20.84 -9.62
N THR A 403 -6.99 20.54 -10.83
CA THR A 403 -7.01 19.19 -11.37
C THR A 403 -5.71 18.46 -11.02
N ILE A 404 -5.83 17.35 -10.30
CA ILE A 404 -4.73 16.43 -9.99
C ILE A 404 -5.05 15.09 -10.67
N GLY A 405 -4.23 14.72 -11.65
CA GLY A 405 -4.47 13.53 -12.47
C GLY A 405 -5.77 13.63 -13.27
N LYS A 406 -6.80 12.87 -12.87
CA LYS A 406 -8.11 12.81 -13.56
C LYS A 406 -9.25 13.42 -12.76
N LYS A 407 -8.96 14.02 -11.60
CA LYS A 407 -9.99 14.55 -10.71
C LYS A 407 -9.73 16.03 -10.43
N GLU A 408 -10.83 16.77 -10.34
CA GLU A 408 -10.87 18.19 -10.09
C GLU A 408 -11.32 18.45 -8.64
N TYR A 409 -10.63 19.38 -7.97
CA TYR A 409 -10.81 19.69 -6.55
C TYR A 409 -10.99 21.20 -6.35
N PRO A 410 -11.89 21.65 -5.47
CA PRO A 410 -12.02 23.06 -5.17
C PRO A 410 -10.85 23.55 -4.32
N VAL A 411 -10.44 24.80 -4.54
CA VAL A 411 -9.59 25.54 -3.60
C VAL A 411 -10.48 26.28 -2.61
N ILE A 412 -10.26 26.04 -1.32
CA ILE A 412 -10.93 26.74 -0.23
C ILE A 412 -9.96 27.65 0.49
N ILE A 413 -10.47 28.74 1.07
CA ILE A 413 -9.74 29.65 1.95
C ILE A 413 -10.48 29.73 3.28
N ASN A 414 -9.74 29.62 4.38
CA ASN A 414 -10.29 29.78 5.72
C ASN A 414 -10.23 31.24 6.18
N GLU A 415 -10.78 31.52 7.36
CA GLU A 415 -10.86 32.87 7.95
C GLU A 415 -9.48 33.51 8.24
N ASP A 416 -8.45 32.68 8.45
CA ASP A 416 -7.05 33.12 8.61
C ASP A 416 -6.37 33.46 7.26
N GLY A 417 -7.08 33.32 6.14
CA GLY A 417 -6.52 33.50 4.79
C GLY A 417 -5.67 32.33 4.29
N LYS A 418 -5.68 31.18 4.98
CA LYS A 418 -4.94 29.97 4.53
C LYS A 418 -5.75 29.24 3.48
N MET A 419 -5.10 28.91 2.36
CA MET A 419 -5.72 28.20 1.25
C MET A 419 -5.38 26.71 1.26
N PHE A 420 -6.34 25.90 0.85
CA PHE A 420 -6.22 24.45 0.76
C PHE A 420 -6.89 23.92 -0.51
N VAL A 421 -6.30 22.91 -1.12
CA VAL A 421 -7.01 22.02 -2.04
C VAL A 421 -7.78 21.01 -1.20
N GLU A 422 -9.11 21.01 -1.30
CA GLU A 422 -9.96 20.04 -0.59
C GLU A 422 -10.03 18.73 -1.40
N VAL A 423 -9.16 17.79 -1.04
CA VAL A 423 -8.99 16.53 -1.76
C VAL A 423 -9.89 15.45 -1.17
N ARG A 424 -10.66 14.80 -2.05
CA ARG A 424 -11.48 13.61 -1.77
C ARG A 424 -11.16 12.49 -2.77
N LEU A 425 -9.87 12.14 -2.86
CA LEU A 425 -9.36 11.04 -3.70
C LEU A 425 -9.70 9.68 -3.10
N TYR A 426 -9.24 9.49 -1.87
CA TYR A 426 -9.23 8.25 -1.09
C TYR A 426 -9.70 8.52 0.33
N GLN A 427 -9.18 9.59 0.95
CA GLN A 427 -9.67 10.16 2.20
C GLN A 427 -9.91 11.66 2.03
N HIS A 428 -10.72 12.23 2.91
CA HIS A 428 -10.87 13.68 3.01
C HIS A 428 -9.55 14.26 3.55
N GLN A 429 -8.91 15.13 2.78
CA GLN A 429 -7.65 15.78 3.11
C GLN A 429 -7.65 17.22 2.64
N LEU A 430 -6.91 18.06 3.35
CA LEU A 430 -6.65 19.44 2.95
C LEU A 430 -5.17 19.56 2.63
N LEU A 431 -4.85 19.87 1.38
CA LEU A 431 -3.47 20.11 0.96
C LEU A 431 -3.22 21.62 0.95
N PRO A 432 -2.38 22.16 1.85
CA PRO A 432 -1.98 23.57 1.80
C PRO A 432 -1.50 23.97 0.40
N ILE A 433 -2.04 25.07 -0.10
CA ILE A 433 -1.67 25.65 -1.40
C ILE A 433 -1.41 27.15 -1.25
N ALA A 434 -0.40 27.65 -1.95
CA ALA A 434 -0.16 29.09 -2.11
C ALA A 434 0.25 29.40 -3.55
N PHE A 435 -0.02 30.63 -3.97
CA PHE A 435 0.27 31.11 -5.31
C PHE A 435 1.39 32.15 -5.27
N GLN A 436 2.31 32.03 -6.21
CA GLN A 436 3.29 33.04 -6.59
C GLN A 436 3.14 33.28 -8.10
N GLN A 437 3.75 34.34 -8.64
CA GLN A 437 3.47 34.84 -9.99
C GLN A 437 3.34 33.73 -11.06
N ASP A 438 4.38 32.91 -11.23
CA ASP A 438 4.41 31.80 -12.19
C ASP A 438 4.57 30.43 -11.50
N GLN A 439 4.17 30.34 -10.22
CA GLN A 439 4.39 29.13 -9.42
C GLN A 439 3.22 28.82 -8.48
N ILE A 440 3.01 27.53 -8.24
CA ILE A 440 2.17 27.01 -7.16
C ILE A 440 3.06 26.32 -6.14
N LEU A 441 2.84 26.65 -4.87
CA LEU A 441 3.39 25.94 -3.74
C LEU A 441 2.32 25.00 -3.19
N LEU A 442 2.45 23.70 -3.40
CA LEU A 442 1.49 22.70 -2.93
C LEU A 442 2.20 21.74 -1.96
N LEU A 443 1.65 21.54 -0.76
CA LEU A 443 2.18 20.54 0.16
C LEU A 443 1.78 19.13 -0.30
N THR A 444 2.62 18.49 -1.10
CA THR A 444 2.36 17.18 -1.72
C THR A 444 2.80 16.00 -0.85
N GLU A 445 3.77 16.21 0.05
CA GLU A 445 4.29 15.21 0.98
C GLU A 445 4.52 15.88 2.36
N PRO A 446 3.63 15.64 3.35
CA PRO A 446 3.75 16.22 4.67
C PRO A 446 5.08 15.95 5.36
N ALA A 447 5.74 14.82 5.09
CA ALA A 447 6.99 14.45 5.72
C ALA A 447 8.18 15.36 5.32
N LEU A 448 8.05 16.14 4.23
CA LEU A 448 9.07 17.12 3.83
C LEU A 448 9.05 18.40 4.68
N ASN A 449 7.94 18.69 5.36
CA ASN A 449 7.72 19.96 6.09
C ASN A 449 7.91 21.24 5.24
N LYS A 450 7.84 21.13 3.90
CA LYS A 450 7.89 22.25 2.95
C LYS A 450 7.04 21.94 1.72
N PRO A 451 6.51 22.97 1.03
CA PRO A 451 5.72 22.75 -0.17
C PRO A 451 6.58 22.33 -1.36
N THR A 452 5.97 21.62 -2.29
CA THR A 452 6.52 21.32 -3.61
C THR A 452 6.18 22.45 -4.56
N GLU A 453 7.17 22.89 -5.33
CA GLU A 453 7.02 23.93 -6.34
C GLU A 453 6.58 23.32 -7.68
N PHE A 454 5.50 23.87 -8.24
CA PHE A 454 5.06 23.61 -9.61
C PHE A 454 5.18 24.90 -10.41
N ASN A 455 5.85 24.86 -11.55
CA ASN A 455 6.10 26.03 -12.40
C ASN A 455 5.08 26.08 -13.54
N LYS A 456 4.58 27.28 -13.85
CA LYS A 456 3.62 27.47 -14.94
C LYS A 456 4.22 27.01 -16.27
N VAL A 457 3.48 26.20 -17.02
CA VAL A 457 3.84 25.77 -18.36
C VAL A 457 3.52 26.92 -19.31
N LYS A 458 4.53 27.38 -20.06
CA LYS A 458 4.41 28.49 -21.02
C LYS A 458 3.53 28.15 -22.20
#